data_AF-A0A9D2CW01-F1
#
_entry.id   AF-A0A9D2CW01-F1
#
_cell.length_a   1.000
_cell.length_b   1.000
_cell.length_c   1.000
_cell.angle_alpha   90.00
_cell.angle_beta   90.00
_cell.angle_gamma   90.00
#
_symmetry.space_group_name_H-M   'P 1'
#
loop_
_entity.id
_entity.type
_entity.pdbx_description
1 polymer ?
#
loop_
_entity_poly.entity_id
_entity_poly.type
_entity_poly.pdbx_seq_one_letter_code
_entity_poly.pdbx_strand_id
1 'polypeptide(L)'
;MPCGQTADGGNLYTGPLSGNTLKVIACISMLIDHVGMIFFPDVVVLRVIGRLAMPLFAFTFAEGCFYSRHRLRRFLLILCLGIVTSSVMSFVEKSPQGDILITLSLSALVIGALDALKRSAFAHQVKKTVVFALLLAAAVAFCVGVCCFSGLNVDYGLAGVLLPVTVRLLDFRSYGAKGALSAIYTPVTMLLLFAAGLLFVVLFTGEIQLFSLVSLIFIALYSGKRGKAHLKALFYVFYPAHLAVLGAVYLIVWPEFFMTLF
;
A
#
# COMPACT_ATOMS: atom_id res chain seq x y z
N MET A 1 -15.66 4.14 23.25
CA MET A 1 -16.95 4.61 22.74
C MET A 1 -17.05 4.26 21.26
N PRO A 2 -18.10 3.54 20.82
CA PRO A 2 -18.31 3.26 19.41
C PRO A 2 -18.79 4.57 18.77
N CYS A 3 -17.97 5.16 17.89
CA CYS A 3 -18.37 6.37 17.19
C CYS A 3 -19.32 5.99 16.05
N GLY A 4 -20.62 6.10 16.35
CA GLY A 4 -21.69 6.53 15.46
C GLY A 4 -21.69 6.05 14.02
N GLN A 5 -22.45 4.98 13.76
CA GLN A 5 -23.29 4.95 12.58
C GLN A 5 -24.49 5.87 12.85
N THR A 6 -24.49 7.08 12.27
CA THR A 6 -25.63 7.97 11.93
C THR A 6 -24.97 9.28 11.45
N ALA A 7 -25.33 9.96 10.38
CA ALA A 7 -26.55 9.99 9.61
C ALA A 7 -26.23 10.44 8.17
N ASP A 8 -27.01 9.94 7.22
CA ASP A 8 -27.23 10.48 5.88
C ASP A 8 -25.99 10.94 5.09
N GLY A 9 -25.12 9.97 4.78
CA GLY A 9 -23.97 10.19 3.94
C GLY A 9 -23.94 9.19 2.81
N GLY A 10 -24.40 9.59 1.63
CA GLY A 10 -24.37 8.78 0.41
C GLY A 10 -23.07 7.98 0.33
N ASN A 11 -23.21 6.67 0.16
CA ASN A 11 -22.09 5.73 0.12
C ASN A 11 -21.12 6.23 -0.97
N LEU A 12 -19.90 6.63 -0.59
CA LEU A 12 -18.91 7.21 -1.53
C LEU A 12 -18.63 6.27 -2.70
N TYR A 13 -18.86 4.98 -2.47
CA TYR A 13 -18.62 3.88 -3.37
C TYR A 13 -19.93 3.13 -3.64
N THR A 14 -20.25 2.88 -4.91
CA THR A 14 -21.50 2.21 -5.33
C THR A 14 -21.26 0.96 -6.16
N GLY A 15 -19.99 0.54 -6.34
CA GLY A 15 -19.64 -0.58 -7.20
C GLY A 15 -19.98 -1.96 -6.62
N PRO A 16 -19.81 -3.03 -7.42
CA PRO A 16 -20.13 -4.40 -7.01
C PRO A 16 -19.03 -5.10 -6.19
N LEU A 17 -17.77 -4.65 -6.29
CA LEU A 17 -16.62 -5.37 -5.71
C LEU A 17 -16.42 -5.06 -4.23
N SER A 18 -16.23 -6.10 -3.42
CA SER A 18 -15.88 -5.94 -2.00
C SER A 18 -14.38 -5.76 -1.80
N GLY A 19 -13.97 -5.21 -0.66
CA GLY A 19 -12.56 -5.02 -0.31
C GLY A 19 -11.80 -6.33 -0.19
N ASN A 20 -12.47 -7.40 0.27
CA ASN A 20 -11.91 -8.74 0.24
C ASN A 20 -11.67 -9.23 -1.20
N THR A 21 -12.60 -8.96 -2.12
CA THR A 21 -12.47 -9.34 -3.53
C THR A 21 -11.27 -8.63 -4.17
N LEU A 22 -11.11 -7.33 -3.94
CA LEU A 22 -9.93 -6.58 -4.42
C LEU A 22 -8.62 -7.15 -3.88
N LYS A 23 -8.58 -7.55 -2.61
CA LYS A 23 -7.39 -8.18 -2.02
C LYS A 23 -7.09 -9.55 -2.60
N VAL A 24 -8.12 -10.35 -2.89
CA VAL A 24 -7.94 -11.65 -3.55
C VAL A 24 -7.39 -11.46 -4.96
N ILE A 25 -7.93 -10.51 -5.74
CA ILE A 25 -7.38 -10.16 -7.06
C ILE A 25 -5.91 -9.73 -6.92
N ALA A 26 -5.61 -8.86 -5.95
CA ALA A 26 -4.24 -8.43 -5.69
C ALA A 26 -3.29 -9.60 -5.34
N CYS A 27 -3.73 -10.53 -4.47
CA CYS A 27 -2.99 -11.72 -4.10
C CYS A 27 -2.72 -12.64 -5.32
N ILE A 28 -3.72 -12.87 -6.16
CA ILE A 28 -3.58 -13.72 -7.35
C ILE A 28 -2.63 -13.05 -8.35
N SER A 29 -2.80 -11.76 -8.63
CA SER A 29 -1.89 -11.00 -9.48
C SER A 29 -0.46 -11.04 -8.95
N MET A 30 -0.26 -10.86 -7.63
CA MET A 30 1.07 -10.91 -7.01
C MET A 30 1.71 -12.30 -7.14
N LEU A 31 0.94 -13.37 -6.98
CA LEU A 31 1.45 -14.73 -7.15
C LEU A 31 1.87 -14.98 -8.61
N ILE A 32 1.03 -14.55 -9.57
CA ILE A 32 1.34 -14.66 -11.01
C ILE A 32 2.62 -13.88 -11.35
N ASP A 33 2.79 -12.67 -10.78
CA ASP A 33 3.99 -11.85 -10.98
C ASP A 33 5.27 -12.57 -10.54
N HIS A 34 5.28 -13.08 -9.30
CA HIS A 34 6.46 -13.73 -8.74
C HIS A 34 6.73 -15.08 -9.41
N VAL A 35 5.70 -15.86 -9.75
CA VAL A 35 5.87 -17.09 -10.53
C VAL A 35 6.49 -16.77 -11.89
N GLY A 36 6.01 -15.74 -12.58
CA GLY A 36 6.58 -15.29 -13.85
C GLY A 36 8.03 -14.81 -13.70
N MET A 37 8.30 -14.01 -12.68
CA MET A 37 9.66 -13.51 -12.41
C MET A 37 10.65 -14.64 -12.09
N ILE A 38 10.26 -15.61 -11.27
CA ILE A 38 11.16 -16.62 -10.71
C ILE A 38 11.33 -17.81 -11.67
N PHE A 39 10.25 -18.30 -12.29
CA PHE A 39 10.27 -19.55 -13.07
C PHE A 39 10.19 -19.33 -14.58
N PHE A 40 9.62 -18.21 -15.04
CA PHE A 40 9.35 -17.96 -16.47
C PHE A 40 9.72 -16.52 -16.88
N PRO A 41 10.98 -16.09 -16.70
CA PRO A 41 11.37 -14.69 -16.88
C PRO A 41 11.12 -14.15 -18.29
N ASP A 42 11.14 -15.02 -19.30
CA ASP A 42 10.88 -14.65 -20.71
C ASP A 42 9.39 -14.38 -21.00
N VAL A 43 8.48 -14.83 -20.14
CA VAL A 43 7.02 -14.69 -20.33
C VAL A 43 6.54 -13.38 -19.72
N VAL A 44 6.81 -12.27 -20.42
CA VAL A 44 6.48 -10.89 -19.97
C VAL A 44 5.00 -10.71 -19.60
N VAL A 45 4.08 -11.46 -20.23
CA VAL A 45 2.64 -11.41 -19.93
C VAL A 45 2.34 -11.67 -18.45
N LEU A 46 3.10 -12.55 -17.79
CA LEU A 46 2.92 -12.83 -16.35
C LEU A 46 3.29 -11.61 -15.50
N ARG A 47 4.36 -10.89 -15.88
CA ARG A 47 4.76 -9.64 -15.23
C ARG A 47 3.70 -8.55 -15.41
N VAL A 48 3.11 -8.46 -16.61
CA VAL A 48 2.02 -7.50 -16.94
C VAL A 48 0.80 -7.71 -16.05
N ILE A 49 0.32 -8.95 -15.93
CA ILE A 49 -0.79 -9.30 -15.02
C ILE A 49 -0.44 -8.96 -13.57
N GLY A 50 0.83 -9.17 -13.21
CA GLY A 50 1.40 -8.89 -11.91
C GLY A 50 1.35 -7.43 -11.46
N ARG A 51 1.45 -6.48 -12.40
CA ARG A 51 1.47 -5.04 -12.10
C ARG A 51 0.21 -4.51 -11.42
N LEU A 52 -0.90 -5.26 -11.51
CA LEU A 52 -2.14 -4.96 -10.80
C LEU A 52 -2.02 -5.06 -9.27
N ALA A 53 -1.09 -5.87 -8.78
CA ALA A 53 -1.00 -6.18 -7.35
C ALA A 53 -0.70 -4.94 -6.49
N MET A 54 0.34 -4.18 -6.85
CA MET A 54 0.82 -3.06 -6.04
C MET A 54 -0.26 -1.98 -5.85
N PRO A 55 -0.95 -1.46 -6.89
CA PRO A 55 -1.96 -0.43 -6.68
C PRO A 55 -3.20 -0.94 -5.92
N LEU A 56 -3.60 -2.19 -6.14
CA LEU A 56 -4.73 -2.77 -5.41
C LEU A 56 -4.41 -2.94 -3.92
N PHE A 57 -3.19 -3.37 -3.58
CA PHE A 57 -2.72 -3.38 -2.21
C PHE A 57 -2.61 -1.97 -1.63
N ALA A 58 -2.01 -1.02 -2.35
CA ALA A 58 -1.89 0.38 -1.93
C ALA A 58 -3.25 1.01 -1.58
N PHE A 59 -4.24 0.82 -2.45
CA PHE A 59 -5.61 1.32 -2.24
C PHE A 59 -6.28 0.67 -1.03
N THR A 60 -6.33 -0.67 -1.00
CA THR A 60 -6.99 -1.39 0.10
C THR A 60 -6.26 -1.24 1.44
N PHE A 61 -4.96 -0.96 1.40
CA PHE A 61 -4.16 -0.61 2.56
C PHE A 61 -4.52 0.77 3.11
N ALA A 62 -4.59 1.79 2.26
CA ALA A 62 -4.99 3.16 2.64
C ALA A 62 -6.42 3.21 3.21
N GLU A 63 -7.36 2.46 2.62
CA GLU A 63 -8.70 2.27 3.18
C GLU A 63 -8.65 1.55 4.53
N GLY A 64 -7.84 0.50 4.64
CA GLY A 64 -7.62 -0.22 5.91
C GLY A 64 -6.99 0.65 7.00
N CYS A 65 -6.21 1.66 6.62
CA CYS A 65 -5.60 2.64 7.52
C CYS A 65 -6.62 3.39 8.36
N PHE A 66 -7.73 3.78 7.74
CA PHE A 66 -8.82 4.53 8.36
C PHE A 66 -9.54 3.73 9.46
N TYR A 67 -9.98 2.51 9.14
CA TYR A 67 -10.82 1.69 10.02
C TYR A 67 -10.07 1.01 11.18
N SER A 68 -8.74 1.06 11.22
CA SER A 68 -7.99 0.36 12.27
C SER A 68 -7.96 1.13 13.57
N ARG A 69 -8.43 0.46 14.63
CA ARG A 69 -8.41 0.93 16.00
C ARG A 69 -6.99 0.99 16.59
N HIS A 70 -6.10 0.10 16.18
CA HIS A 70 -4.73 0.00 16.71
C HIS A 70 -3.70 0.26 15.61
N ARG A 71 -3.49 1.54 15.31
CA ARG A 71 -2.61 2.00 14.22
C ARG A 71 -1.14 1.61 14.44
N LEU A 72 -0.61 1.82 15.65
CA LEU A 72 0.76 1.48 16.01
C LEU A 72 1.03 -0.03 15.91
N ARG A 73 0.14 -0.86 16.45
CA ARG A 73 0.28 -2.34 16.37
C ARG A 73 0.32 -2.82 14.92
N ARG A 74 -0.53 -2.27 14.05
CA ARG A 74 -0.52 -2.61 12.63
C ARG A 74 0.77 -2.13 11.94
N PHE A 75 1.20 -0.89 12.21
CA PHE A 75 2.44 -0.35 11.66
C PHE A 75 3.63 -1.24 12.05
N LEU A 76 3.78 -1.54 13.34
CA LEU A 76 4.84 -2.42 13.84
C LEU A 76 4.76 -3.82 13.24
N LEU A 77 3.56 -4.42 13.14
CA LEU A 77 3.39 -5.73 12.52
C LEU A 77 3.92 -5.76 11.08
N ILE A 78 3.53 -4.77 10.26
CA ILE A 78 3.93 -4.72 8.85
C ILE A 78 5.40 -4.39 8.72
N LEU A 79 5.92 -3.49 9.56
CA LEU A 79 7.34 -3.16 9.59
C LEU A 79 8.19 -4.39 9.99
N CYS A 80 7.79 -5.12 11.03
CA CYS A 80 8.50 -6.34 11.45
C CYS A 80 8.46 -7.40 10.36
N LEU A 81 7.29 -7.64 9.75
CA LEU A 81 7.19 -8.57 8.62
C LEU A 81 8.08 -8.13 7.45
N GLY A 82 8.02 -6.84 7.09
CA GLY A 82 8.83 -6.27 6.02
C GLY A 82 10.32 -6.35 6.28
N ILE A 83 10.79 -6.10 7.52
CA ILE A 83 12.21 -6.25 7.88
C ILE A 83 12.65 -7.70 7.71
N VAL A 84 11.83 -8.67 8.15
CA VAL A 84 12.15 -10.09 8.03
C VAL A 84 12.23 -10.50 6.56
N THR A 85 11.23 -10.19 5.74
CA THR A 85 11.21 -10.55 4.31
C THR A 85 12.27 -9.80 3.51
N SER A 86 12.49 -8.51 3.80
CA SER A 86 13.53 -7.68 3.17
C SER A 86 14.93 -8.17 3.50
N SER A 87 15.16 -8.66 4.73
CA SER A 87 16.45 -9.22 5.13
C SER A 87 16.77 -10.50 4.37
N VAL A 88 15.77 -11.36 4.16
CA VAL A 88 15.91 -12.57 3.32
C VAL A 88 16.24 -12.19 1.87
N MET A 89 15.49 -11.23 1.30
CA MET A 89 15.72 -10.77 -0.07
C MET A 89 17.11 -10.12 -0.22
N SER A 90 17.52 -9.31 0.75
CA SER A 90 18.84 -8.67 0.77
C SER A 90 19.99 -9.68 0.82
N PHE A 91 19.79 -10.80 1.54
CA PHE A 91 20.76 -11.88 1.60
C PHE A 91 20.89 -12.60 0.25
N VAL A 92 19.75 -12.89 -0.40
CA VAL A 92 19.72 -13.54 -1.73
C VAL A 92 20.35 -12.66 -2.80
N GLU A 93 20.05 -11.37 -2.82
CA GLU A 93 20.53 -10.43 -3.85
C GLU A 93 21.88 -9.77 -3.51
N LYS A 94 22.49 -10.14 -2.37
CA LYS A 94 23.77 -9.61 -1.88
C LYS A 94 23.83 -8.08 -1.82
N SER A 95 22.68 -7.43 -1.70
CA SER A 95 22.52 -5.97 -1.69
C SER A 95 21.36 -5.58 -0.76
N PRO A 96 21.37 -4.40 -0.11
CA PRO A 96 20.26 -3.98 0.75
C PRO A 96 18.99 -3.71 -0.07
N GLN A 97 17.93 -4.47 0.21
CA GLN A 97 16.64 -4.37 -0.46
C GLN A 97 15.52 -4.15 0.54
N GLY A 98 14.56 -3.29 0.16
CA GLY A 98 13.35 -3.03 0.92
C GLY A 98 12.15 -3.43 0.09
N ASP A 99 11.39 -4.39 0.58
CA ASP A 99 10.25 -4.92 -0.16
C ASP A 99 8.99 -4.03 -0.07
N ILE A 100 7.92 -4.44 -0.75
CA ILE A 100 6.63 -3.73 -0.71
C ILE A 100 6.07 -3.53 0.71
N LEU A 101 6.39 -4.41 1.68
CA LEU A 101 5.94 -4.22 3.06
C LEU A 101 6.68 -3.07 3.74
N ILE A 102 7.97 -2.87 3.43
CA ILE A 102 8.70 -1.66 3.84
C ILE A 102 8.03 -0.42 3.25
N THR A 103 7.72 -0.42 1.95
CA THR A 103 7.01 0.69 1.28
C THR A 103 5.66 1.00 1.93
N LEU A 104 4.87 -0.02 2.26
CA LEU A 104 3.58 0.14 2.95
C LEU A 104 3.74 0.57 4.42
N SER A 105 4.83 0.18 5.09
CA SER A 105 5.13 0.64 6.45
C SER A 105 5.43 2.14 6.48
N LEU A 106 6.26 2.63 5.54
CA LEU A 106 6.53 4.06 5.36
C LEU A 106 5.25 4.82 4.99
N SER A 107 4.43 4.25 4.12
CA SER A 107 3.12 4.81 3.78
C SER A 107 2.22 4.97 5.02
N ALA A 108 2.21 3.96 5.90
CA ALA A 108 1.44 4.00 7.14
C ALA A 108 1.94 5.06 8.13
N LEU A 109 3.25 5.32 8.16
CA LEU A 109 3.84 6.40 8.95
C LEU A 109 3.33 7.76 8.47
N VAL A 110 3.40 8.01 7.16
CA VAL A 110 2.94 9.28 6.54
C VAL A 110 1.43 9.45 6.70
N ILE A 111 0.63 8.41 6.44
CA ILE A 111 -0.83 8.45 6.64
C ILE A 111 -1.17 8.69 8.12
N GLY A 112 -0.43 8.07 9.05
CA GLY A 112 -0.62 8.25 10.48
C GLY A 112 -0.37 9.70 10.92
N ALA A 113 0.71 10.31 10.43
CA ALA A 113 1.05 11.71 10.67
C ALA A 113 0.01 12.67 10.06
N LEU A 114 -0.40 12.42 8.80
CA LEU A 114 -1.41 13.21 8.10
C LEU A 114 -2.77 13.17 8.81
N ASP A 115 -3.21 11.99 9.22
CA ASP A 115 -4.45 11.82 9.96
C ASP A 115 -4.42 12.55 11.32
N ALA A 116 -3.29 12.52 12.02
CA ALA A 116 -3.12 13.21 13.30
C ALA A 116 -3.18 14.73 13.12
N LEU A 117 -2.52 15.25 12.07
CA LEU A 117 -2.55 16.66 11.69
C LEU A 117 -3.98 17.12 11.36
N LYS A 118 -4.69 16.36 10.54
CA LYS A 118 -6.10 16.66 10.21
C LYS A 118 -6.95 16.72 11.48
N ARG A 119 -6.85 15.71 12.35
CA ARG A 119 -7.62 15.68 13.62
C ARG A 119 -7.37 16.89 14.49
N SER A 120 -6.11 17.30 14.68
CA SER A 120 -5.80 18.46 15.51
C SER A 120 -6.23 19.78 14.87
N ALA A 121 -6.13 19.88 13.55
CA ALA A 121 -6.56 21.06 12.80
C ALA A 121 -8.07 21.28 12.90
N PHE A 122 -8.88 20.23 12.67
CA PHE A 122 -10.34 20.31 12.79
C PHE A 122 -10.82 20.42 14.25
N ALA A 123 -10.02 19.97 15.22
CA ALA A 123 -10.28 20.22 16.63
C ALA A 123 -9.84 21.63 17.10
N HIS A 124 -9.35 22.48 16.20
CA HIS A 124 -8.84 23.83 16.49
C HIS A 124 -7.72 23.86 17.55
N GLN A 125 -6.94 22.78 17.68
CA GLN A 125 -5.86 22.65 18.68
C GLN A 125 -4.52 23.13 18.11
N VAL A 126 -4.34 24.45 17.98
CA VAL A 126 -3.18 25.09 17.29
C VAL A 126 -1.82 24.50 17.71
N LYS A 127 -1.55 24.37 19.01
CA LYS A 127 -0.28 23.81 19.53
C LYS A 127 -0.01 22.39 19.00
N LYS A 128 -1.03 21.52 19.00
CA LYS A 128 -0.92 20.15 18.49
C LYS A 128 -0.84 20.09 16.98
N THR A 129 -1.52 21.01 16.28
CA THR A 129 -1.43 21.12 14.82
C THR A 129 -0.02 21.44 14.35
N VAL A 130 0.68 22.36 15.03
CA VAL A 130 2.09 22.64 14.72
C VAL A 130 2.96 21.39 14.95
N VAL A 131 2.78 20.70 16.09
CA VAL A 131 3.52 19.46 16.39
C VAL A 131 3.27 18.39 15.33
N PHE A 132 2.03 18.15 14.93
CA PHE A 132 1.73 17.14 13.91
C PHE A 132 2.14 17.56 12.50
N ALA A 133 2.19 18.86 12.20
CA ALA A 133 2.76 19.35 10.95
C ALA A 133 4.28 19.10 10.88
N LEU A 134 5.00 19.38 11.98
CA LEU A 134 6.42 19.04 12.11
C LEU A 134 6.63 17.52 12.04
N LEU A 135 5.77 16.73 12.67
CA LEU A 135 5.83 15.27 12.62
C LEU A 135 5.57 14.73 11.20
N LEU A 136 4.65 15.32 10.45
CA LEU A 136 4.43 14.99 9.04
C LEU A 136 5.65 15.35 8.19
N ALA A 137 6.20 16.55 8.35
CA ALA A 137 7.41 16.97 7.65
C ALA A 137 8.59 16.03 7.97
N ALA A 138 8.78 15.67 9.25
CA ALA A 138 9.80 14.71 9.67
C ALA A 138 9.56 13.31 9.09
N ALA A 139 8.31 12.83 9.04
CA ALA A 139 7.97 11.54 8.44
C ALA A 139 8.27 11.52 6.94
N VAL A 140 7.94 12.58 6.21
CA VAL A 140 8.25 12.70 4.78
C VAL A 140 9.77 12.80 4.56
N ALA A 141 10.47 13.63 5.34
CA ALA A 141 11.93 13.75 5.28
C ALA A 141 12.61 12.41 5.58
N PHE A 142 12.10 11.65 6.56
CA PHE A 142 12.56 10.29 6.84
C PHE A 142 12.34 9.35 5.65
N CYS A 143 11.16 9.37 5.03
CA CYS A 143 10.89 8.55 3.84
C CYS A 143 11.83 8.90 2.68
N VAL A 144 12.11 10.20 2.46
CA VAL A 144 13.10 10.66 1.47
C VAL A 144 14.50 10.17 1.84
N GLY A 145 14.89 10.29 3.11
CA GLY A 145 16.14 9.75 3.65
C GLY A 145 16.32 8.27 3.34
N VAL A 146 15.31 7.46 3.66
CA VAL A 146 15.31 6.01 3.40
C VAL A 146 15.35 5.73 1.90
N CYS A 147 14.48 6.34 1.09
CA CYS A 147 14.38 6.00 -0.33
C CYS A 147 15.53 6.54 -1.19
N CYS A 148 16.16 7.65 -0.80
CA CYS A 148 17.14 8.34 -1.66
C CYS A 148 18.58 8.31 -1.11
N PHE A 149 18.78 8.16 0.21
CA PHE A 149 20.09 8.33 0.84
C PHE A 149 20.58 7.13 1.64
N SER A 150 19.71 6.17 1.97
CA SER A 150 20.09 5.05 2.84
C SER A 150 20.87 3.94 2.14
N GLY A 151 20.94 3.94 0.81
CA GLY A 151 21.46 2.82 0.02
C GLY A 151 20.54 1.59 -0.01
N LEU A 152 19.38 1.65 0.64
CA LEU A 152 18.34 0.62 0.56
C LEU A 152 17.52 0.80 -0.71
N ASN A 153 17.49 -0.22 -1.58
CA ASN A 153 16.60 -0.21 -2.74
C ASN A 153 15.17 -0.54 -2.31
N VAL A 154 14.38 0.50 -2.06
CA VAL A 154 12.97 0.35 -1.65
C VAL A 154 12.08 0.14 -2.88
N ASP A 155 11.27 -0.91 -2.85
CA ASP A 155 10.27 -1.24 -3.86
C ASP A 155 9.37 -0.05 -4.18
N TYR A 156 9.37 0.36 -5.45
CA TYR A 156 8.63 1.51 -6.00
C TYR A 156 9.05 2.89 -5.43
N GLY A 157 10.09 2.95 -4.59
CA GLY A 157 10.66 4.16 -4.03
C GLY A 157 9.66 5.10 -3.35
N LEU A 158 9.98 6.39 -3.35
CA LEU A 158 9.13 7.42 -2.75
C LEU A 158 7.75 7.52 -3.43
N ALA A 159 7.69 7.30 -4.75
CA ALA A 159 6.42 7.30 -5.49
C ALA A 159 5.46 6.23 -4.96
N GLY A 160 5.97 5.02 -4.68
CA GLY A 160 5.21 3.94 -4.08
C GLY A 160 4.72 4.26 -2.66
N VAL A 161 5.55 4.93 -1.85
CA VAL A 161 5.18 5.39 -0.49
C VAL A 161 4.05 6.42 -0.53
N LEU A 162 4.06 7.31 -1.51
CA LEU A 162 3.05 8.37 -1.64
C LEU A 162 1.73 7.88 -2.25
N LEU A 163 1.74 6.78 -3.02
CA LEU A 163 0.53 6.29 -3.69
C LEU A 163 -0.63 6.00 -2.71
N PRO A 164 -0.46 5.24 -1.61
CA PRO A 164 -1.52 5.09 -0.59
C PRO A 164 -1.94 6.41 0.07
N VAL A 165 -1.02 7.38 0.19
CA VAL A 165 -1.30 8.68 0.82
C VAL A 165 -2.31 9.47 -0.02
N THR A 166 -2.27 9.37 -1.35
CA THR A 166 -3.20 10.07 -2.27
C THR A 166 -4.67 9.78 -1.94
N VAL A 167 -5.01 8.53 -1.58
CA VAL A 167 -6.37 8.09 -1.21
C VAL A 167 -6.92 8.88 -0.03
N ARG A 168 -6.05 9.22 0.92
CA ARG A 168 -6.39 9.86 2.19
C ARG A 168 -6.12 11.36 2.18
N LEU A 169 -5.45 11.88 1.17
CA LEU A 169 -5.01 13.28 1.12
C LEU A 169 -6.17 14.27 1.20
N LEU A 170 -7.22 14.05 0.41
CA LEU A 170 -8.39 14.93 0.36
C LEU A 170 -9.56 14.49 1.24
N ASP A 171 -9.44 13.36 1.95
CA ASP A 171 -10.49 12.94 2.87
C ASP A 171 -10.50 13.82 4.12
N PHE A 172 -11.27 14.90 4.06
CA PHE A 172 -11.55 15.81 5.17
C PHE A 172 -12.91 15.56 5.80
N ARG A 173 -13.83 14.92 5.05
CA ARG A 173 -15.18 14.58 5.52
C ARG A 173 -15.14 13.71 6.76
N SER A 174 -14.24 12.73 6.78
CA SER A 174 -14.04 11.84 7.93
C SER A 174 -13.55 12.56 9.21
N TYR A 175 -13.17 13.83 9.11
CA TYR A 175 -12.65 14.66 10.20
C TYR A 175 -13.58 15.81 10.60
N GLY A 176 -14.81 15.85 10.07
CA GLY A 176 -15.83 16.83 10.45
C GLY A 176 -15.87 18.08 9.58
N ALA A 177 -15.17 18.10 8.43
CA ALA A 177 -15.29 19.17 7.46
C ALA A 177 -16.74 19.29 6.95
N LYS A 178 -17.23 20.53 6.80
CA LYS A 178 -18.54 20.87 6.22
C LYS A 178 -18.35 21.78 5.01
N GLY A 179 -19.36 21.86 4.13
CA GLY A 179 -19.35 22.76 2.97
C GLY A 179 -18.32 22.36 1.90
N ALA A 180 -17.68 23.34 1.27
CA ALA A 180 -16.76 23.13 0.13
C ALA A 180 -15.66 22.11 0.42
N LEU A 181 -15.06 22.12 1.61
CA LEU A 181 -13.99 21.17 1.99
C LEU A 181 -14.46 19.71 2.04
N SER A 182 -15.73 19.47 2.38
CA SER A 182 -16.32 18.13 2.34
C SER A 182 -16.72 17.70 0.93
N ALA A 183 -17.09 18.65 0.07
CA ALA A 183 -17.49 18.41 -1.31
C ALA A 183 -16.31 18.11 -2.25
N ILE A 184 -15.09 18.51 -1.88
CA ILE A 184 -13.86 18.20 -2.62
C ILE A 184 -13.61 16.69 -2.68
N TYR A 185 -14.01 15.93 -1.65
CA TYR A 185 -13.76 14.49 -1.59
C TYR A 185 -14.92 13.70 -2.21
N THR A 186 -14.72 13.30 -3.47
CA THR A 186 -15.64 12.46 -4.25
C THR A 186 -14.87 11.22 -4.73
N PRO A 187 -15.57 10.12 -5.11
CA PRO A 187 -14.89 8.97 -5.71
C PRO A 187 -14.10 9.34 -6.97
N VAL A 188 -14.57 10.32 -7.75
CA VAL A 188 -13.87 10.82 -8.94
C VAL A 188 -12.57 11.52 -8.56
N THR A 189 -12.59 12.46 -7.60
CA THR A 189 -11.37 13.18 -7.19
C THR A 189 -10.36 12.25 -6.51
N MET A 190 -10.84 11.27 -5.74
CA MET A 190 -10.00 10.22 -5.18
C MET A 190 -9.34 9.37 -6.29
N LEU A 191 -10.12 8.93 -7.29
CA LEU A 191 -9.61 8.11 -8.39
C LEU A 191 -8.62 8.89 -9.27
N LEU A 192 -8.89 10.17 -9.55
CA LEU A 192 -7.98 11.04 -10.30
C LEU A 192 -6.65 11.24 -9.59
N LEU A 193 -6.67 11.51 -8.27
CA LEU A 193 -5.43 11.63 -7.50
C LEU A 193 -4.66 10.32 -7.44
N PHE A 194 -5.35 9.20 -7.28
CA PHE A 194 -4.73 7.88 -7.27
C PHE A 194 -4.13 7.54 -8.64
N ALA A 195 -4.83 7.86 -9.73
CA ALA A 195 -4.32 7.71 -11.10
C ALA A 195 -3.09 8.59 -11.36
N ALA A 196 -3.11 9.85 -10.91
CA ALA A 196 -1.97 10.75 -11.02
C ALA A 196 -0.76 10.24 -10.21
N GLY A 197 -1.00 9.76 -8.98
CA GLY A 197 0.03 9.09 -8.18
C GLY A 197 0.57 7.84 -8.85
N LEU A 198 -0.29 7.07 -9.52
CA LEU A 198 0.11 5.85 -10.23
C LEU A 198 0.93 6.17 -11.47
N LEU A 199 0.57 7.20 -12.24
CA LEU A 199 1.39 7.71 -13.35
C LEU A 199 2.76 8.17 -12.84
N PHE A 200 2.82 8.82 -11.68
CA PHE A 200 4.09 9.15 -11.05
C PHE A 200 4.91 7.90 -10.73
N VAL A 201 4.31 6.82 -10.21
CA VAL A 201 5.02 5.53 -10.03
C VAL A 201 5.54 4.99 -11.37
N VAL A 202 4.76 5.05 -12.44
CA VAL A 202 5.18 4.59 -13.78
C VAL A 202 6.43 5.33 -14.26
N LEU A 203 6.48 6.65 -14.09
CA LEU A 203 7.62 7.47 -14.52
C LEU A 203 8.95 7.08 -13.86
N PHE A 204 8.92 6.57 -12.62
CA PHE A 204 10.13 6.24 -11.86
C PHE A 204 10.48 4.74 -11.85
N THR A 205 9.57 3.86 -12.27
CA THR A 205 9.75 2.39 -12.17
C THR A 205 9.74 1.67 -13.51
N GLY A 206 9.41 2.36 -14.61
CA GLY A 206 9.54 1.87 -15.98
C GLY A 206 8.23 1.54 -16.68
N GLU A 207 8.33 1.22 -17.96
CA GLU A 207 7.19 1.14 -18.89
C GLU A 207 6.22 -0.01 -18.59
N ILE A 208 6.72 -1.15 -18.10
CA ILE A 208 5.87 -2.28 -17.74
C ILE A 208 4.87 -1.86 -16.64
N GLN A 209 5.23 -0.89 -15.80
CA GLN A 209 4.33 -0.39 -14.78
C GLN A 209 3.09 0.31 -15.36
N LEU A 210 3.06 0.70 -16.64
CA LEU A 210 1.88 1.31 -17.27
C LEU A 210 0.64 0.41 -17.18
N PHE A 211 0.82 -0.91 -17.26
CA PHE A 211 -0.26 -1.88 -17.14
C PHE A 211 -0.92 -1.89 -15.74
N SER A 212 -0.25 -1.33 -14.73
CA SER A 212 -0.84 -1.13 -13.41
C SER A 212 -2.06 -0.21 -13.43
N LEU A 213 -2.22 0.66 -14.44
CA LEU A 213 -3.38 1.54 -14.61
C LEU A 213 -4.70 0.76 -14.76
N VAL A 214 -4.66 -0.49 -15.24
CA VAL A 214 -5.84 -1.37 -15.31
C VAL A 214 -6.43 -1.63 -13.91
N SER A 215 -5.62 -1.52 -12.84
CA SER A 215 -6.10 -1.60 -11.47
C SER A 215 -7.16 -0.55 -11.12
N LEU A 216 -7.15 0.61 -11.82
CA LEU A 216 -8.12 1.68 -11.62
C LEU A 216 -9.54 1.24 -11.94
N ILE A 217 -9.73 0.32 -12.89
CA ILE A 217 -11.04 -0.25 -13.23
C ILE A 217 -11.60 -1.00 -12.02
N PHE A 218 -10.80 -1.84 -11.38
CA PHE A 218 -11.22 -2.59 -10.19
C PHE A 218 -11.47 -1.66 -9.00
N ILE A 219 -10.65 -0.62 -8.83
CA ILE A 219 -10.85 0.39 -7.77
C ILE A 219 -12.13 1.19 -8.01
N ALA A 220 -12.44 1.57 -9.26
CA ALA A 220 -13.68 2.26 -9.61
C ALA A 220 -14.93 1.40 -9.33
N LEU A 221 -14.81 0.07 -9.48
CA LEU A 221 -15.87 -0.90 -9.16
C LEU A 221 -15.95 -1.26 -7.67
N TYR A 222 -15.18 -0.61 -6.80
CA TYR A 222 -15.24 -0.85 -5.37
C TYR A 222 -16.59 -0.39 -4.76
N SER A 223 -17.10 -1.20 -3.83
CA SER A 223 -18.39 -1.00 -3.15
C SER A 223 -18.29 -0.22 -1.83
N GLY A 224 -17.08 0.06 -1.35
CA GLY A 224 -16.85 0.61 0.00
C GLY A 224 -17.02 -0.42 1.13
N LYS A 225 -17.53 -1.61 0.82
CA LYS A 225 -17.78 -2.66 1.80
C LYS A 225 -16.57 -3.56 1.92
N ARG A 226 -16.22 -3.91 3.16
CA ARG A 226 -15.13 -4.84 3.48
C ARG A 226 -15.32 -6.23 2.85
N GLY A 227 -16.56 -6.72 2.74
CA GLY A 227 -16.89 -8.10 2.39
C GLY A 227 -17.13 -8.97 3.64
N LYS A 228 -17.86 -10.09 3.47
CA LYS A 228 -18.37 -10.93 4.57
C LYS A 228 -17.31 -11.84 5.21
N ALA A 229 -16.24 -12.17 4.49
CA ALA A 229 -15.23 -13.12 4.95
C ALA A 229 -14.19 -12.49 5.92
N HIS A 230 -13.83 -13.21 6.98
CA HIS A 230 -12.85 -12.77 7.99
C HIS A 230 -11.40 -13.07 7.61
N LEU A 231 -10.98 -12.68 6.40
CA LEU A 231 -9.66 -13.02 5.81
C LEU A 231 -8.49 -12.17 6.32
N LYS A 232 -8.60 -11.54 7.50
CA LYS A 232 -7.57 -10.63 8.02
C LYS A 232 -6.22 -11.34 8.15
N ALA A 233 -6.19 -12.49 8.84
CA ALA A 233 -4.96 -13.23 9.08
C ALA A 233 -4.35 -13.77 7.78
N LEU A 234 -5.20 -14.26 6.87
CA LEU A 234 -4.79 -14.77 5.56
C LEU A 234 -3.95 -13.73 4.81
N PHE A 235 -4.41 -12.48 4.71
CA PHE A 235 -3.69 -11.46 3.95
C PHE A 235 -2.38 -11.01 4.58
N TYR A 236 -2.22 -11.10 5.90
CA TYR A 236 -0.94 -10.80 6.56
C TYR A 236 0.07 -11.92 6.40
N VAL A 237 -0.38 -13.18 6.42
CA VAL A 237 0.49 -14.35 6.27
C VAL A 237 0.80 -14.63 4.80
N PHE A 238 -0.10 -14.27 3.87
CA PHE A 238 0.07 -14.53 2.45
C PHE A 238 1.40 -14.02 1.91
N TYR A 239 1.79 -12.79 2.26
CA TYR A 239 3.01 -12.18 1.75
C TYR A 239 4.29 -12.97 2.11
N PRO A 240 4.65 -13.18 3.39
CA PRO A 240 5.83 -13.99 3.71
C PRO A 240 5.67 -15.46 3.27
N ALA A 241 4.45 -16.03 3.33
CA ALA A 241 4.24 -17.43 2.99
C ALA A 241 4.43 -17.73 1.50
N HIS A 242 3.88 -16.92 0.58
CA HIS A 242 4.04 -17.19 -0.84
C HIS A 242 5.49 -17.05 -1.30
N LEU A 243 6.24 -16.07 -0.78
CA LEU A 243 7.66 -15.92 -1.07
C LEU A 243 8.47 -17.11 -0.55
N ALA A 244 8.20 -17.57 0.68
CA ALA A 244 8.85 -18.74 1.26
C ALA A 244 8.56 -20.03 0.45
N VAL A 245 7.30 -20.22 0.01
CA VAL A 245 6.92 -21.36 -0.83
C VAL A 245 7.60 -21.30 -2.18
N LEU A 246 7.59 -20.15 -2.87
CA LEU A 246 8.25 -20.00 -4.17
C LEU A 246 9.76 -20.20 -4.05
N GLY A 247 10.40 -19.66 -3.00
CA GLY A 247 11.82 -19.87 -2.72
C GLY A 247 12.16 -21.34 -2.44
N ALA A 248 11.34 -22.04 -1.67
CA ALA A 248 11.53 -23.47 -1.41
C ALA A 248 11.41 -24.30 -2.70
N VAL A 249 10.40 -24.02 -3.53
CA VAL A 249 10.23 -24.69 -4.83
C VAL A 249 11.42 -24.38 -5.74
N TYR A 250 11.89 -23.13 -5.77
CA TYR A 250 13.05 -22.73 -6.56
C TYR A 250 14.32 -23.51 -6.16
N LEU A 251 14.58 -23.67 -4.86
CA LEU A 251 15.72 -24.46 -4.36
C LEU A 251 15.61 -25.95 -4.69
N ILE A 252 14.40 -26.50 -4.74
CA ILE A 252 14.16 -27.90 -5.14
C ILE A 252 14.43 -28.09 -6.64
N VAL A 253 14.01 -27.14 -7.47
CA VAL A 253 14.19 -27.21 -8.93
C VAL A 253 15.65 -26.92 -9.33
N TRP A 254 16.32 -25.99 -8.65
CA TRP A 254 17.71 -25.60 -8.90
C TRP A 254 18.58 -25.73 -7.64
N PRO A 255 18.95 -26.96 -7.25
CA PRO A 255 19.74 -27.19 -6.03
C PRO A 255 21.13 -26.54 -6.08
N GLU A 256 21.71 -26.38 -7.27
CA GLU A 256 23.02 -25.74 -7.48
C GLU A 256 23.05 -24.28 -6.99
N PHE A 257 21.91 -23.59 -7.00
CA PHE A 257 21.81 -22.21 -6.51
C PHE A 257 22.16 -22.12 -5.01
N PHE A 258 21.85 -23.15 -4.23
CA PHE A 258 22.18 -23.20 -2.81
C PHE A 258 23.70 -23.09 -2.57
N MET A 259 24.50 -23.67 -3.45
CA MET A 259 25.96 -23.62 -3.36
C MET A 259 26.54 -22.25 -3.73
N THR A 260 25.78 -21.39 -4.43
CA THR A 260 26.20 -20.03 -4.80
C THR A 260 25.85 -18.95 -3.76
N LEU A 261 25.01 -19.33 -2.79
CA LEU A 261 24.59 -18.52 -1.65
C LEU A 261 25.64 -18.47 -0.53
N PHE A 262 26.58 -19.42 -0.51
CA PHE A 262 27.67 -19.57 0.47
C PHE A 262 29.04 -19.58 -0.21
#